data_AF-A0A7G5DM03-F1
#
_entry.id   AF-A0A7G5DM03-F1
#
_cell.length_a   1.000
_cell.length_b   1.000
_cell.length_c   1.000
_cell.angle_alpha   90.00
_cell.angle_beta   90.00
_cell.angle_gamma   90.00
#
_symmetry.space_group_name_H-M   'P 1'
#
loop_
_entity.id
_entity.type
_entity.pdbx_description
1 polymer ?
#
loop_
_entity_poly.entity_id
_entity_poly.type
_entity_poly.pdbx_seq_one_letter_code
_entity_poly.pdbx_strand_id
1 'polypeptide(L)'
;MQLYLNNFATTLLAPADADADQFSVPPDEAALLVGLDGANYYCLTAVLRDDLGREVAWEIIRVTSKSGGMLTVQRHQEGTTALNLEAGAELHLRLTAAALMTLQEQVKSLSERVSELETPEQPGADGVLLDASGNQLTDHMNNLLTGVSE
;
A
#
# COMPACT_ATOMS: atom_id res chain seq x y z
N MET A 1 -3.80 5.36 -7.21
CA MET A 1 -3.39 4.63 -5.99
C MET A 1 -3.03 3.20 -6.38
N GLN A 2 -2.20 2.51 -5.58
CA GLN A 2 -1.96 1.08 -5.79
C GLN A 2 -3.22 0.27 -5.44
N LEU A 3 -3.65 -0.60 -6.35
CA LEU A 3 -4.73 -1.55 -6.18
C LEU A 3 -4.17 -2.92 -5.80
N TYR A 4 -5.00 -3.74 -5.13
CA TYR A 4 -4.64 -5.08 -4.66
C TYR A 4 -5.69 -6.10 -5.08
N LEU A 5 -5.24 -7.31 -5.36
CA LEU A 5 -6.10 -8.45 -5.69
C LEU A 5 -5.49 -9.71 -5.06
N ASN A 6 -6.33 -10.58 -4.51
CA ASN A 6 -5.87 -11.81 -3.87
C ASN A 6 -5.33 -12.79 -4.93
N ASN A 7 -4.10 -13.26 -4.71
CA ASN A 7 -3.49 -14.38 -5.45
C ASN A 7 -3.51 -14.22 -6.98
N PHE A 8 -3.40 -12.99 -7.48
CA PHE A 8 -3.34 -12.77 -8.92
C PHE A 8 -1.98 -13.21 -9.48
N ALA A 9 -2.03 -14.05 -10.52
CA ALA A 9 -0.89 -14.45 -11.31
C ALA A 9 -1.29 -14.56 -12.78
N THR A 10 -0.35 -14.31 -13.68
CA THR A 10 -0.51 -14.43 -15.13
C THR A 10 0.83 -14.77 -15.79
N THR A 11 0.81 -15.11 -17.08
CA THR A 11 2.03 -15.34 -17.87
C THR A 11 2.04 -14.48 -19.13
N LEU A 12 3.24 -14.09 -19.56
CA LEU A 12 3.40 -13.39 -20.83
C LEU A 12 3.10 -14.31 -22.02
N LEU A 13 2.29 -13.82 -22.98
CA LEU A 13 2.02 -14.51 -24.24
C LEU A 13 3.11 -14.26 -25.30
N ALA A 14 3.92 -13.21 -25.13
CA ALA A 14 4.99 -12.81 -26.03
C ALA A 14 6.19 -12.31 -25.21
N PRO A 15 7.42 -12.44 -25.72
CA PRO A 15 8.58 -11.89 -25.04
C PRO A 15 8.48 -10.36 -24.95
N ALA A 16 9.09 -9.80 -23.92
CA ALA A 16 9.18 -8.37 -23.68
C ALA A 16 10.63 -8.02 -23.27
N ASP A 17 11.28 -7.17 -24.06
CA ASP A 17 12.61 -6.66 -23.71
C ASP A 17 12.55 -5.70 -22.52
N ALA A 18 13.71 -5.27 -22.03
CA ALA A 18 13.79 -4.39 -20.86
C ALA A 18 13.13 -3.01 -21.05
N ASP A 19 12.96 -2.56 -22.30
CA ASP A 19 12.38 -1.25 -22.64
C ASP A 19 10.89 -1.32 -23.02
N ALA A 20 10.32 -2.53 -23.11
CA ALA A 20 8.92 -2.74 -23.46
C ALA A 20 7.96 -2.04 -22.50
N ASP A 21 7.05 -1.25 -23.07
CA ASP A 21 5.99 -0.50 -22.38
C ASP A 21 4.63 -1.21 -22.42
N GLN A 22 4.55 -2.34 -23.12
CA GLN A 22 3.35 -3.15 -23.26
C GLN A 22 3.64 -4.63 -23.09
N PHE A 23 2.79 -5.29 -22.29
CA PHE A 23 2.82 -6.73 -22.07
C PHE A 23 1.56 -7.40 -22.59
N SER A 24 1.74 -8.45 -23.39
CA SER A 24 0.63 -9.31 -23.83
C SER A 24 0.43 -10.45 -22.83
N VAL A 25 -0.79 -10.58 -22.30
CA VAL A 25 -1.21 -11.63 -21.37
C VAL A 25 -2.57 -12.20 -21.79
N PRO A 26 -3.04 -13.34 -21.25
CA PRO A 26 -4.39 -13.84 -21.51
C PRO A 26 -5.46 -12.78 -21.22
N PRO A 27 -6.39 -12.50 -22.15
CA PRO A 27 -7.41 -11.46 -21.97
C PRO A 27 -8.31 -11.67 -20.74
N ASP A 28 -8.63 -12.92 -20.41
CA ASP A 28 -9.46 -13.26 -19.26
C ASP A 28 -8.76 -12.94 -17.93
N GLU A 29 -7.43 -13.11 -17.88
CA GLU A 29 -6.64 -12.76 -16.70
C GLU A 29 -6.46 -11.24 -16.60
N ALA A 30 -6.17 -10.55 -17.71
CA ALA A 30 -6.17 -9.09 -17.75
C ALA A 30 -7.51 -8.51 -17.31
N ALA A 31 -8.64 -9.15 -17.64
CA ALA A 31 -9.98 -8.74 -17.24
C ALA A 31 -10.14 -8.60 -15.71
N LEU A 32 -9.43 -9.39 -14.91
CA LEU A 32 -9.45 -9.36 -13.44
C LEU A 32 -8.86 -8.07 -12.84
N LEU A 33 -7.97 -7.39 -13.56
CA LEU A 33 -7.36 -6.12 -13.13
C LEU A 33 -8.34 -4.95 -13.33
N VAL A 34 -9.33 -4.82 -12.45
CA VAL A 34 -10.40 -3.81 -12.53
C VAL A 34 -9.96 -2.49 -11.88
N GLY A 35 -10.45 -1.36 -12.40
CA GLY A 35 -10.22 -0.04 -11.78
C GLY A 35 -8.97 0.69 -12.25
N LEU A 36 -8.28 0.20 -13.27
CA LEU A 36 -7.19 0.91 -13.94
C LEU A 36 -7.73 2.11 -14.73
N ASP A 37 -7.28 3.32 -14.38
CA ASP A 37 -7.74 4.60 -14.94
C ASP A 37 -6.59 5.62 -15.11
N GLY A 38 -5.33 5.17 -15.08
CA GLY A 38 -4.13 6.01 -15.14
C GLY A 38 -3.76 6.68 -13.81
N ALA A 39 -4.72 6.90 -12.90
CA ALA A 39 -4.43 7.28 -11.52
C ALA A 39 -4.17 6.05 -10.66
N ASN A 40 -4.87 4.95 -10.95
CA ASN A 40 -4.74 3.66 -10.30
C ASN A 40 -3.82 2.70 -11.06
N TYR A 41 -3.10 1.87 -10.31
CA TYR A 41 -2.18 0.89 -10.88
C TYR A 41 -2.12 -0.38 -10.03
N TYR A 42 -1.73 -1.50 -10.64
CA TYR A 42 -1.32 -2.71 -9.92
C TYR A 42 0.20 -2.84 -9.96
N CYS A 43 0.83 -3.24 -8.85
CA CYS A 43 2.24 -3.65 -8.86
C CYS A 43 2.32 -5.17 -9.06
N LEU A 44 2.93 -5.60 -10.16
CA LEU A 44 3.24 -6.99 -10.44
C LEU A 44 4.75 -7.23 -10.27
N THR A 45 5.11 -8.43 -9.86
CA THR A 45 6.48 -8.92 -9.79
C THR A 45 6.69 -9.93 -10.91
N ALA A 46 7.54 -9.59 -11.87
CA ALA A 46 8.05 -10.54 -12.85
C ALA A 46 9.16 -11.38 -12.23
N VAL A 47 9.22 -12.66 -12.62
CA VAL A 47 10.15 -13.63 -12.05
C VAL A 47 10.89 -14.35 -13.17
N LEU A 48 12.22 -14.40 -13.07
CA LEU A 48 13.03 -15.34 -13.85
C LEU A 48 13.34 -16.56 -13.01
N ARG A 49 13.23 -17.74 -13.63
CA ARG A 49 13.53 -19.03 -13.01
C ARG A 49 14.75 -19.70 -13.68
N ASP A 50 15.54 -20.43 -12.90
CA ASP A 50 16.54 -21.36 -13.45
C ASP A 50 15.89 -22.64 -14.00
N ASP A 51 16.69 -23.51 -14.63
CA ASP A 51 16.23 -24.80 -15.18
C ASP A 51 15.66 -25.75 -14.10
N LEU A 52 15.90 -25.46 -12.82
CA LEU A 52 15.40 -26.19 -11.67
C LEU A 52 14.15 -25.53 -11.06
N GLY A 53 13.61 -24.49 -11.71
CA GLY A 53 12.39 -23.78 -11.31
C GLY A 53 12.58 -22.77 -10.17
N ARG A 54 13.82 -22.51 -9.74
CA ARG A 54 14.12 -21.58 -8.64
C ARG A 54 14.15 -20.16 -9.15
N GLU A 55 13.55 -19.24 -8.40
CA GLU A 55 13.58 -17.82 -8.71
C GLU A 55 15.00 -17.27 -8.55
N VAL A 56 15.52 -16.63 -9.60
CA VAL A 56 16.89 -16.10 -9.65
C VAL A 56 16.96 -14.59 -9.86
N ALA A 57 15.87 -13.99 -10.35
CA ALA A 57 15.74 -12.54 -10.49
C ALA A 57 14.28 -12.11 -10.39
N TRP A 58 14.08 -10.86 -9.94
CA TRP A 58 12.77 -10.24 -9.77
C TRP A 58 12.77 -8.82 -10.31
N GLU A 59 11.66 -8.43 -10.93
CA GLU A 59 11.39 -7.05 -11.31
C GLU A 59 9.99 -6.65 -10.82
N ILE A 60 9.87 -5.45 -10.26
CA ILE A 60 8.59 -4.86 -9.89
C ILE A 60 8.15 -3.91 -11.00
N ILE A 61 6.90 -4.04 -11.43
CA ILE A 61 6.33 -3.39 -12.61
C ILE A 61 4.97 -2.81 -12.22
N ARG A 62 4.67 -1.59 -12.64
CA ARG A 62 3.33 -1.02 -12.49
C ARG A 62 2.52 -1.22 -13.76
N VAL A 63 1.32 -1.77 -13.63
CA VAL A 63 0.33 -1.82 -14.70
C VAL A 63 -0.62 -0.64 -14.51
N THR A 64 -0.70 0.27 -15.49
CA THR A 64 -1.45 1.54 -15.38
C THR A 64 -2.72 1.55 -16.21
N SER A 65 -2.77 0.76 -17.28
CA SER A 65 -3.96 0.57 -18.10
C SER A 65 -3.95 -0.80 -18.77
N LYS A 66 -5.10 -1.19 -19.31
CA LYS A 66 -5.24 -2.41 -20.11
C LYS A 66 -6.25 -2.21 -21.23
N SER A 67 -6.07 -2.97 -22.30
CA SER A 67 -7.05 -3.11 -23.39
C SER A 67 -7.03 -4.55 -23.90
N GLY A 68 -8.13 -5.29 -23.68
CA GLY A 68 -8.14 -6.73 -23.91
C GLY A 68 -7.04 -7.43 -23.09
N GLY A 69 -6.18 -8.20 -23.78
CA GLY A 69 -5.00 -8.85 -23.19
C GLY A 69 -3.72 -8.00 -23.20
N MET A 70 -3.77 -6.73 -23.58
CA MET A 70 -2.59 -5.86 -23.59
C MET A 70 -2.56 -4.98 -22.34
N LEU A 71 -1.51 -5.11 -21.54
CA LEU A 71 -1.25 -4.30 -20.35
C LEU A 71 -0.26 -3.19 -20.70
N THR A 72 -0.58 -1.94 -20.33
CA THR A 72 0.38 -0.84 -20.36
C THR A 72 1.17 -0.84 -19.06
N VAL A 73 2.49 -0.85 -19.17
CA VAL A 73 3.38 -1.06 -18.03
C VAL A 73 4.42 0.04 -17.86
N GLN A 74 4.81 0.27 -16.61
CA GLN A 74 6.00 1.02 -16.24
C GLN A 74 6.96 0.05 -15.56
N ARG A 75 8.09 -0.20 -16.22
CA ARG A 75 9.16 -1.12 -15.81
C ARG A 75 10.03 -0.53 -14.70
N HIS A 76 10.94 -1.33 -14.14
CA HIS A 76 11.97 -0.85 -13.20
C HIS A 76 11.40 -0.10 -11.98
N GLN A 77 10.39 -0.65 -11.31
CA GLN A 77 9.78 0.02 -10.16
C GLN A 77 10.47 -0.39 -8.86
N GLU A 78 10.34 0.46 -7.84
CA GLU A 78 10.89 0.22 -6.50
C GLU A 78 12.41 -0.07 -6.50
N GLY A 79 13.15 0.47 -7.49
CA GLY A 79 14.60 0.29 -7.63
C GLY A 79 15.04 -1.05 -8.22
N THR A 80 14.12 -1.89 -8.69
CA THR A 80 14.43 -3.20 -9.32
C THR A 80 14.85 -3.04 -10.76
N THR A 81 15.89 -3.71 -11.25
CA THR A 81 16.33 -3.61 -12.66
C THR A 81 15.33 -4.21 -13.65
N ALA A 82 15.10 -3.54 -14.80
CA ALA A 82 14.28 -4.10 -15.88
C ALA A 82 14.92 -5.37 -16.49
N LEU A 83 14.14 -6.43 -16.60
CA LEU A 83 14.58 -7.74 -17.09
C LEU A 83 14.16 -7.95 -18.56
N ASN A 84 14.91 -8.76 -19.30
CA ASN A 84 14.38 -9.34 -20.53
C ASN A 84 13.49 -10.53 -20.14
N LEU A 85 12.22 -10.47 -20.51
CA LEU A 85 11.23 -11.46 -20.17
C LEU A 85 10.89 -12.28 -21.42
N GLU A 86 11.00 -13.59 -21.30
CA GLU A 86 10.59 -14.50 -22.38
C GLU A 86 9.07 -14.73 -22.37
N ALA A 87 8.52 -15.23 -23.47
CA ALA A 87 7.15 -15.75 -23.46
C ALA A 87 7.03 -16.86 -22.41
N GLY A 88 5.94 -16.85 -21.64
CA GLY A 88 5.71 -17.73 -20.50
C GLY A 88 6.28 -17.23 -19.18
N ALA A 89 7.00 -16.10 -19.15
CA ALA A 89 7.45 -15.50 -17.91
C ALA A 89 6.26 -15.19 -16.99
N GLU A 90 6.39 -15.54 -15.72
CA GLU A 90 5.32 -15.38 -14.73
C GLU A 90 5.32 -13.95 -14.16
N LEU A 91 4.12 -13.39 -14.03
CA LEU A 91 3.86 -12.12 -13.35
C LEU A 91 2.93 -12.39 -12.16
N HIS A 92 3.32 -11.96 -10.97
CA HIS A 92 2.58 -12.18 -9.72
C HIS A 92 2.26 -10.87 -9.03
N LEU A 93 1.04 -10.70 -8.52
CA LEU A 93 0.74 -9.60 -7.62
C LEU A 93 1.22 -9.97 -6.20
N ARG A 94 2.48 -9.65 -5.91
CA ARG A 94 3.10 -9.87 -4.60
C ARG A 94 3.00 -8.60 -3.76
N LEU A 95 2.92 -8.77 -2.44
CA LEU A 95 3.08 -7.65 -1.53
C LEU A 95 4.54 -7.16 -1.58
N THR A 96 4.74 -5.87 -1.86
CA THR A 96 6.07 -5.26 -1.95
C THR A 96 6.45 -4.50 -0.69
N ALA A 97 7.74 -4.22 -0.51
CA ALA A 97 8.21 -3.42 0.61
C ALA A 97 7.63 -1.99 0.55
N ALA A 98 7.59 -1.37 -0.63
CA ALA A 98 7.03 -0.02 -0.76
C ALA A 98 5.54 0.04 -0.42
N ALA A 99 4.78 -1.02 -0.75
CA ALA A 99 3.38 -1.14 -0.35
C ALA A 99 3.23 -1.14 1.18
N LEU A 100 4.03 -1.94 1.89
CA LEU A 100 4.01 -1.98 3.36
C LEU A 100 4.51 -0.68 4.00
N MET A 101 5.56 -0.07 3.45
CA MET A 101 6.08 1.21 3.94
C MET A 101 5.04 2.32 3.79
N THR A 102 4.30 2.35 2.68
CA THR A 102 3.20 3.30 2.48
C THR A 102 2.12 3.14 3.55
N LEU A 103 1.75 1.89 3.88
CA LEU A 103 0.80 1.62 4.94
C LEU A 103 1.33 2.04 6.32
N GLN A 104 2.60 1.74 6.62
CA GLN A 104 3.25 2.14 7.87
C GLN A 104 3.24 3.66 8.06
N GLU A 105 3.54 4.43 7.01
CA GLU A 105 3.54 5.90 7.07
C GLU A 105 2.13 6.46 7.30
N GLN A 106 1.11 5.90 6.63
CA GLN A 106 -0.28 6.29 6.86
C GLN A 106 -0.72 6.00 8.30
N VAL A 107 -0.39 4.83 8.83
CA VAL A 107 -0.69 4.46 10.22
C VAL A 107 0.00 5.41 11.19
N LYS A 108 1.29 5.70 10.98
CA LYS A 108 2.04 6.63 11.81
C LYS A 108 1.40 8.03 11.81
N SER A 109 1.08 8.56 10.63
CA SER A 109 0.40 9.86 10.50
C SER A 109 -0.95 9.89 11.20
N LEU A 110 -1.73 8.81 11.11
CA LEU A 110 -2.99 8.67 11.84
C LEU A 110 -2.77 8.66 13.35
N SER A 111 -1.77 7.91 13.84
CA SER A 111 -1.43 7.86 15.27
C SER A 111 -1.00 9.22 15.81
N GLU A 112 -0.21 9.99 15.06
CA GLU A 112 0.19 11.35 15.45
C GLU A 112 -1.03 12.27 15.56
N ARG A 113 -1.93 12.25 14.57
CA ARG A 113 -3.18 13.03 14.59
C ARG A 113 -4.09 12.66 15.75
N VAL A 114 -4.19 11.37 16.07
CA VAL A 114 -4.96 10.90 17.23
C VAL A 114 -4.32 11.42 18.52
N SER A 115 -3.00 11.30 18.67
CA SER A 115 -2.29 11.82 19.85
C SER A 115 -2.43 13.33 20.02
N GLU A 116 -2.53 14.11 18.94
CA GLU A 116 -2.79 15.55 18.99
C GLU A 116 -4.20 15.85 19.50
N LEU A 117 -5.20 15.08 19.07
CA LEU A 117 -6.59 15.22 19.52
C LEU A 117 -6.80 14.70 20.96
N GLU A 118 -5.98 13.74 21.39
CA GLU A 118 -5.94 13.21 22.76
C GLU A 118 -5.12 14.10 23.72
N THR A 119 -4.71 15.31 23.30
CA THR A 119 -4.05 16.24 24.21
C THR A 119 -4.96 16.56 25.43
N PRO A 120 -4.38 16.59 26.65
CA PRO A 120 -5.09 16.35 27.90
C PRO A 120 -5.74 17.61 28.49
N GLU A 121 -6.46 18.40 27.67
CA GLU A 121 -7.38 19.41 28.22
C GLU A 121 -8.74 18.80 28.63
N GLN A 122 -8.80 17.48 28.78
CA GLN A 122 -9.90 16.75 29.41
C GLN A 122 -9.37 15.87 30.54
N PRO A 123 -10.15 15.76 31.63
CA PRO A 123 -9.76 16.06 33.02
C PRO A 123 -8.53 15.26 33.47
N GLY A 124 -7.74 15.82 34.39
CA GLY A 124 -6.60 15.18 35.02
C GLY A 124 -6.88 13.77 35.53
N ALA A 125 -5.80 13.02 35.82
CA ALA A 125 -5.88 11.66 36.37
C ALA A 125 -6.96 11.60 37.47
N ASP A 126 -7.93 10.69 37.30
CA ASP A 126 -9.13 10.51 38.12
C ASP A 126 -10.36 11.38 37.78
N GLY A 127 -10.40 11.99 36.58
CA GLY A 127 -11.57 12.74 36.11
C GLY A 127 -11.68 14.14 36.71
N VAL A 128 -10.66 14.61 37.44
CA VAL A 128 -10.60 15.94 38.07
C VAL A 128 -10.30 17.00 37.02
N LEU A 129 -11.12 18.05 36.93
CA LEU A 129 -10.86 19.16 36.03
C LEU A 129 -9.64 19.95 36.51
N LEU A 130 -8.75 20.28 35.59
CA LEU A 130 -7.55 21.07 35.83
C LEU A 130 -7.68 22.45 35.16
N ASP A 131 -7.03 23.48 35.72
CA ASP A 131 -6.84 24.75 35.04
C ASP A 131 -5.69 24.68 34.00
N ALA A 132 -5.52 25.75 33.21
CA ALA A 132 -4.45 25.85 32.22
C ALA A 132 -3.02 25.85 32.81
N SER A 133 -2.88 25.96 34.14
CA SER A 133 -1.62 25.84 34.87
C SER A 133 -1.44 24.45 35.51
N GLY A 134 -2.38 23.53 35.31
CA GLY A 134 -2.36 22.18 35.86
C GLY A 134 -2.85 22.07 37.31
N ASN A 135 -3.47 23.11 37.87
CA ASN A 135 -4.04 23.06 39.22
C ASN A 135 -5.41 22.39 39.22
N GLN A 136 -5.72 21.63 40.27
CA GLN A 136 -7.03 21.03 40.47
C GLN A 136 -8.09 22.10 40.71
N LEU A 137 -9.20 22.04 39.95
CA LEU A 137 -10.33 22.92 40.15
C LEU A 137 -11.20 22.42 41.30
N THR A 138 -11.53 23.30 42.24
CA THR A 138 -12.41 23.02 43.38
C THR A 138 -13.62 23.95 43.41
N ASP A 139 -14.72 23.51 44.02
CA ASP A 139 -15.89 24.36 44.29
C ASP A 139 -15.68 25.26 45.52
N HIS A 140 -16.67 26.11 45.82
CA HIS A 140 -16.67 26.99 46.99
C HIS A 140 -16.69 26.27 48.35
N MET A 141 -16.96 24.96 48.35
CA MET A 141 -16.89 24.07 49.52
C MET A 141 -15.59 23.25 49.54
N ASN A 142 -14.66 23.53 48.62
CA ASN A 142 -13.37 22.87 48.45
C ASN A 142 -13.46 21.40 47.99
N ASN A 143 -14.54 21.01 47.33
CA ASN A 143 -14.66 19.70 46.67
C ASN A 143 -14.00 19.74 45.29
N LEU A 144 -13.33 18.65 44.88
CA LEU A 144 -12.77 18.52 43.53
C LEU A 144 -13.88 18.50 42.48
N LEU A 145 -13.75 19.37 41.47
CA LEU A 145 -14.63 19.34 40.32
C LEU A 145 -14.19 18.21 39.40
N THR A 146 -15.08 17.26 39.14
CA THR A 146 -14.84 16.17 38.19
C THR A 146 -15.66 16.37 36.91
N GLY A 147 -15.19 15.83 35.79
CA GLY A 147 -16.01 15.68 34.60
C GLY A 147 -17.26 14.85 34.91
N VAL A 148 -18.37 15.15 34.25
CA VAL A 148 -19.60 14.36 34.39
C VAL A 148 -19.40 13.05 33.64
N SER A 149 -19.31 11.94 34.36
CA SER A 149 -19.49 10.61 33.78
C SER A 149 -20.99 10.40 33.59
N GLU A 150 -21.48 10.45 32.34
CA GLU A 150 -22.82 9.95 32.01
C GLU A 150 -22.94 8.43 32.21
#